data_AF-A0A4Q9RST0-F1
#
_entry.id   AF-A0A4Q9RST0-F1
#
_cell.length_a   1.000
_cell.length_b   1.000
_cell.length_c   1.000
_cell.angle_alpha   90.00
_cell.angle_beta   90.00
_cell.angle_gamma   90.00
#
_symmetry.space_group_name_H-M   'P 1'
#
loop_
_entity.id
_entity.type
_entity.pdbx_description
1 polymer ?
#
loop_
_entity_poly.entity_id
_entity_poly.type
_entity_poly.pdbx_seq_one_letter_code
_entity_poly.pdbx_strand_id
1 'polypeptide(L)'
;MQKLFFFLLFFSFYSLATHSQNSNEKQMQEMKEQYEADKLEFIENLVSSLSVDDFQKEIIKQKLNSYFDEKQKIHQANFPSYIREEKLNELDRTHFTELKDICKDEVISKIQEAVKNPLEHKKKNKRKKKNKN
;
A
#
# COMPACT_ATOMS: atom_id res chain seq x y z
N MET A 1 -6.54 -47.89 45.54
CA MET A 1 -6.20 -46.46 45.43
C MET A 1 -5.30 -46.24 44.20
N GLN A 2 -5.84 -46.31 42.98
CA GLN A 2 -5.00 -46.24 41.76
C GLN A 2 -5.81 -45.89 40.49
N LYS A 3 -6.78 -44.98 40.59
CA LYS A 3 -7.54 -44.49 39.42
C LYS A 3 -7.84 -42.99 39.50
N LEU A 4 -6.82 -42.18 39.82
CA LEU A 4 -6.99 -40.72 39.91
C LEU A 4 -5.74 -39.95 39.48
N PHE A 5 -5.00 -40.45 38.49
CA PHE A 5 -3.76 -39.80 38.01
C PHE A 5 -3.64 -39.67 36.49
N PHE A 6 -4.74 -39.76 35.74
CA PHE A 6 -4.73 -39.65 34.28
C PHE A 6 -5.42 -38.39 33.71
N PHE A 7 -5.83 -37.44 34.56
CA PHE A 7 -6.54 -36.22 34.13
C PHE A 7 -5.70 -34.93 34.12
N LEU A 8 -4.38 -35.03 34.32
CA LEU A 8 -3.46 -33.88 34.39
C LEU A 8 -2.38 -33.87 33.29
N LEU A 9 -2.60 -34.58 32.17
CA LEU A 9 -1.67 -34.59 31.03
C LEU A 9 -2.26 -34.05 29.72
N PHE A 10 -3.54 -33.64 29.71
CA PHE A 10 -4.19 -33.08 28.52
C PHE A 10 -4.38 -31.55 28.53
N PHE A 11 -4.06 -30.86 29.64
CA PHE A 11 -4.26 -29.41 29.74
C PHE A 11 -3.05 -28.56 29.29
N SER A 12 -1.87 -29.16 29.09
CA SER A 12 -0.65 -28.44 28.75
C SER A 12 -0.43 -28.21 27.25
N PHE A 13 -1.27 -28.77 26.36
CA PHE A 13 -1.12 -28.63 24.90
C PHE A 13 -2.01 -27.53 24.27
N TYR A 14 -2.99 -26.97 25.00
CA TYR A 14 -3.86 -25.92 24.45
C TYR A 14 -3.28 -24.50 24.53
N SER A 15 -2.23 -24.28 25.33
CA SER A 15 -1.63 -22.95 25.51
C SER A 15 -0.64 -22.53 24.41
N LEU A 16 -0.18 -23.45 23.54
CA LEU A 16 0.70 -23.08 22.41
C LEU A 16 -0.07 -22.49 21.20
N ALA A 17 -1.35 -22.83 21.02
CA ALA A 17 -2.12 -22.38 19.85
C ALA A 17 -2.50 -20.89 19.93
N THR A 18 -2.74 -20.36 21.14
CA THR A 18 -3.23 -18.98 21.34
C THR A 18 -2.13 -17.91 21.27
N HIS A 19 -0.86 -18.28 21.49
CA HIS A 19 0.26 -17.34 21.38
C HIS A 19 0.68 -17.10 19.91
N SER A 20 0.57 -18.12 19.04
CA SER A 20 0.90 -18.00 17.61
C SER A 20 -0.14 -17.24 16.79
N GLN A 21 -1.42 -17.26 17.17
CA GLN A 21 -2.45 -16.49 16.46
C GLN A 21 -2.33 -14.99 16.77
N ASN A 22 -2.13 -14.63 18.03
CA ASN A 22 -1.94 -13.22 18.44
C ASN A 22 -0.70 -12.57 17.81
N SER A 23 0.41 -13.30 17.66
CA SER A 23 1.63 -12.76 17.03
C SER A 23 1.45 -12.53 15.53
N ASN A 24 0.77 -13.44 14.81
CA ASN A 24 0.48 -13.28 13.39
C ASN A 24 -0.50 -12.13 13.11
N GLU A 25 -1.54 -11.97 13.93
CA GLU A 25 -2.49 -10.87 13.80
C GLU A 25 -1.81 -9.51 14.03
N LYS A 26 -0.95 -9.43 15.06
CA LYS A 26 -0.18 -8.21 15.34
C LYS A 26 0.78 -7.86 14.21
N GLN A 27 1.50 -8.84 13.67
CA GLN A 27 2.39 -8.63 12.51
C GLN A 27 1.61 -8.17 11.27
N MET A 28 0.46 -8.77 10.99
CA MET A 28 -0.42 -8.37 9.88
C MET A 28 -0.91 -6.93 10.06
N GLN A 29 -1.26 -6.54 11.27
CA GLN A 29 -1.70 -5.18 11.60
C GLN A 29 -0.55 -4.17 11.40
N GLU A 30 0.63 -4.46 11.94
CA GLU A 30 1.82 -3.62 11.76
C GLU A 30 2.18 -3.46 10.27
N MET A 31 2.08 -4.53 9.47
CA MET A 31 2.30 -4.46 8.03
C MET A 31 1.29 -3.56 7.31
N LYS A 32 0.01 -3.61 7.70
CA LYS A 32 -1.03 -2.73 7.13
C LYS A 32 -0.80 -1.27 7.49
N GLU A 33 -0.48 -1.00 8.76
CA GLU A 33 -0.19 0.36 9.23
C GLU A 33 1.03 0.95 8.54
N GLN A 34 2.09 0.14 8.37
CA GLN A 34 3.28 0.56 7.65
C GLN A 34 2.97 0.84 6.17
N TYR A 35 2.17 -0.01 5.51
CA TYR A 35 1.75 0.21 4.13
C TYR A 35 0.96 1.52 3.98
N GLU A 36 0.01 1.77 4.87
CA GLU A 36 -0.79 3.00 4.88
C GLU A 36 0.08 4.24 5.14
N ALA A 37 1.03 4.16 6.08
CA ALA A 37 1.97 5.24 6.34
C ALA A 37 2.86 5.54 5.12
N ASP A 38 3.42 4.51 4.48
CA ASP A 38 4.22 4.65 3.26
C ASP A 38 3.39 5.19 2.08
N LYS A 39 2.12 4.77 1.97
CA LYS A 39 1.15 5.28 0.97
C LYS A 39 0.93 6.78 1.16
N LEU A 40 0.59 7.21 2.37
CA LEU A 40 0.34 8.62 2.68
C LEU A 40 1.61 9.47 2.49
N GLU A 41 2.78 9.00 2.95
CA GLU A 41 4.06 9.67 2.74
C GLU A 41 4.35 9.85 1.24
N PHE A 42 4.13 8.81 0.43
CA PHE A 42 4.34 8.89 -1.01
C PHE A 42 3.42 9.91 -1.67
N ILE A 43 2.12 9.86 -1.37
CA ILE A 43 1.10 10.75 -1.95
C ILE A 43 1.41 12.21 -1.60
N GLU A 44 1.66 12.50 -0.33
CA GLU A 44 1.95 13.85 0.15
C GLU A 44 3.20 14.44 -0.54
N ASN A 45 4.26 13.64 -0.64
CA ASN A 45 5.50 14.05 -1.30
C ASN A 45 5.33 14.24 -2.81
N LEU A 46 4.56 13.38 -3.48
CA LEU A 46 4.30 13.52 -4.92
C LEU A 46 3.49 14.79 -5.16
N VAL A 47 2.35 14.95 -4.50
CA VAL A 47 1.42 16.06 -4.72
C VAL A 47 2.05 17.41 -4.38
N SER A 48 2.83 17.50 -3.28
CA SER A 48 3.55 18.73 -2.94
C SER A 48 4.62 19.13 -3.95
N SER A 49 5.11 18.17 -4.76
CA SER A 49 6.09 18.44 -5.82
C SER A 49 5.47 18.88 -7.15
N LEU A 50 4.15 18.75 -7.30
CA LEU A 50 3.43 19.15 -8.50
C LEU A 50 3.12 20.65 -8.47
N SER A 51 3.41 21.34 -9.58
CA SER A 51 3.09 22.77 -9.75
C SER A 51 1.66 22.94 -10.26
N VAL A 52 0.70 22.63 -9.38
CA VAL A 52 -0.75 22.68 -9.63
C VAL A 52 -1.43 23.44 -8.49
N ASP A 53 -2.66 23.91 -8.72
CA ASP A 53 -3.44 24.58 -7.69
C ASP A 53 -3.97 23.59 -6.62
N ASP A 54 -4.49 24.13 -5.52
CA ASP A 54 -4.91 23.31 -4.38
C ASP A 54 -6.15 22.45 -4.67
N PHE A 55 -7.04 22.88 -5.58
CA PHE A 55 -8.17 22.07 -6.03
C PHE A 55 -7.67 20.87 -6.84
N GLN A 56 -6.76 21.10 -7.79
CA GLN A 56 -6.10 20.05 -8.55
C GLN A 56 -5.34 19.08 -7.64
N LYS A 57 -4.62 19.58 -6.61
CA LYS A 57 -3.94 18.73 -5.62
C LYS A 57 -4.90 17.79 -4.91
N GLU A 58 -6.06 18.29 -4.48
CA GLU A 58 -7.05 17.47 -3.76
C GLU A 58 -7.59 16.35 -4.65
N ILE A 59 -7.94 16.66 -5.90
CA ILE A 59 -8.39 15.63 -6.85
C ILE A 59 -7.29 14.59 -7.11
N ILE A 60 -6.04 15.03 -7.27
CA ILE A 60 -4.90 14.12 -7.46
C ILE A 60 -4.69 13.24 -6.22
N LYS A 61 -4.78 13.79 -5.00
CA LYS A 61 -4.71 13.01 -3.75
C LYS A 61 -5.78 11.93 -3.72
N GLN A 62 -7.02 12.26 -4.07
CA GLN A 62 -8.13 11.30 -4.11
C GLN A 62 -7.88 10.19 -5.13
N LYS A 63 -7.44 10.53 -6.34
CA LYS A 63 -7.13 9.55 -7.39
C LYS A 63 -5.95 8.63 -7.00
N LEU A 64 -4.91 9.17 -6.39
CA LEU A 64 -3.78 8.37 -5.90
C LEU A 64 -4.19 7.40 -4.79
N ASN A 65 -4.99 7.84 -3.82
CA ASN A 65 -5.49 6.95 -2.77
C ASN A 65 -6.28 5.79 -3.38
N SER A 66 -7.26 6.11 -4.23
CA SER A 66 -8.07 5.10 -4.92
C SER A 66 -7.22 4.14 -5.78
N TYR A 67 -6.16 4.63 -6.45
CA TYR A 67 -5.24 3.80 -7.23
C TYR A 67 -4.55 2.75 -6.35
N PHE A 68 -4.00 3.16 -5.20
CA PHE A 68 -3.30 2.25 -4.30
C PHE A 68 -4.24 1.25 -3.63
N ASP A 69 -5.47 1.67 -3.31
CA ASP A 69 -6.50 0.78 -2.76
C ASP A 69 -6.91 -0.28 -3.81
N GLU A 70 -7.10 0.10 -5.07
CA GLU A 70 -7.40 -0.83 -6.16
C GLU A 70 -6.25 -1.77 -6.48
N LYS A 71 -5.01 -1.24 -6.51
CA LYS A 71 -3.79 -2.04 -6.67
C LYS A 71 -3.68 -3.09 -5.57
N GLN A 72 -3.93 -2.71 -4.32
CA GLN A 72 -3.94 -3.64 -3.19
C GLN A 72 -5.03 -4.72 -3.34
N LYS A 73 -6.24 -4.36 -3.77
CA LYS A 73 -7.31 -5.33 -4.06
C LYS A 73 -6.88 -6.34 -5.12
N ILE A 74 -6.23 -5.89 -6.20
CA ILE A 74 -5.69 -6.78 -7.24
C ILE A 74 -4.62 -7.73 -6.66
N HIS A 75 -3.76 -7.22 -5.76
CA HIS A 75 -2.76 -8.05 -5.08
C HIS A 75 -3.36 -9.06 -4.08
N GLN A 76 -4.46 -8.71 -3.43
CA GLN A 76 -5.15 -9.59 -2.48
C GLN A 76 -6.05 -10.62 -3.16
N ALA A 77 -6.47 -10.36 -4.39
CA ALA A 77 -7.27 -11.30 -5.16
C ALA A 77 -6.46 -12.56 -5.53
N ASN A 78 -7.16 -13.70 -5.54
CA ASN A 78 -6.61 -15.01 -5.92
C ASN A 78 -6.52 -15.18 -7.45
N PHE A 79 -6.02 -14.16 -8.15
CA PHE A 79 -5.79 -14.23 -9.59
C PHE A 79 -4.51 -15.01 -9.91
N PRO A 80 -4.52 -15.82 -10.99
CA PRO A 80 -3.28 -16.26 -11.63
C PRO A 80 -2.36 -15.07 -11.94
N SER A 81 -1.05 -15.31 -11.99
CA SER A 81 -0.05 -14.25 -12.20
C SER A 81 -0.30 -13.44 -13.47
N TYR A 82 -0.63 -14.10 -14.58
CA TYR A 82 -0.88 -13.44 -15.87
C TYR A 82 -2.13 -12.54 -15.84
N ILE A 83 -3.23 -12.98 -15.23
CA ILE A 83 -4.45 -12.18 -15.06
C ILE A 83 -4.18 -10.99 -14.14
N ARG A 84 -3.42 -11.21 -13.06
CA ARG A 84 -3.04 -10.15 -12.13
C ARG A 84 -2.22 -9.07 -12.84
N GLU A 85 -1.24 -9.46 -13.63
CA GLU A 85 -0.42 -8.54 -14.42
C GLU A 85 -1.27 -7.78 -15.44
N GLU A 86 -2.17 -8.45 -16.15
CA GLU A 86 -3.14 -7.81 -17.04
C GLU A 86 -3.98 -6.75 -16.30
N LYS A 87 -4.51 -7.09 -15.13
CA LYS A 87 -5.31 -6.17 -14.30
C LYS A 87 -4.51 -4.98 -13.78
N LEU A 88 -3.26 -5.19 -13.37
CA LEU A 88 -2.37 -4.09 -12.96
C LEU A 88 -2.04 -3.17 -14.14
N ASN A 89 -1.79 -3.74 -15.33
CA ASN A 89 -1.55 -2.98 -16.55
C ASN A 89 -2.79 -2.20 -17.00
N GLU A 90 -3.98 -2.78 -16.85
CA GLU A 90 -5.26 -2.10 -17.10
C GLU A 90 -5.41 -0.90 -16.16
N LEU A 91 -5.23 -1.10 -14.84
CA LEU A 91 -5.28 -0.05 -13.83
C LEU A 91 -4.30 1.09 -14.14
N ASP A 92 -3.05 0.78 -14.47
CA ASP A 92 -2.03 1.78 -14.82
C ASP A 92 -2.40 2.65 -16.02
N ARG A 93 -3.16 2.10 -16.98
CA ARG A 93 -3.57 2.79 -18.20
C ARG A 93 -4.79 3.68 -18.01
N THR A 94 -5.76 3.23 -17.20
CA THR A 94 -7.10 3.83 -17.15
C THR A 94 -7.30 4.74 -15.94
N HIS A 95 -6.67 4.45 -14.80
CA HIS A 95 -7.05 5.08 -13.52
C HIS A 95 -6.95 6.61 -13.50
N PHE A 96 -5.97 7.14 -14.25
CA PHE A 96 -5.66 8.57 -14.27
C PHE A 96 -6.17 9.28 -15.53
N THR A 97 -6.92 8.62 -16.42
CA THR A 97 -7.35 9.24 -17.68
C THR A 97 -8.26 10.43 -17.48
N GLU A 98 -9.11 10.40 -16.45
CA GLU A 98 -10.00 11.52 -16.10
C GLU A 98 -9.25 12.77 -15.64
N LEU A 99 -7.98 12.64 -15.21
CA LEU A 99 -7.18 13.82 -14.87
C LEU A 99 -6.84 14.68 -16.10
N LYS A 100 -7.04 14.18 -17.33
CA LYS A 100 -6.82 14.95 -18.57
C LYS A 100 -7.71 16.18 -18.67
N ASP A 101 -8.91 16.11 -18.09
CA ASP A 101 -9.86 17.22 -18.10
C ASP A 101 -9.56 18.24 -16.99
N ILE A 102 -8.64 17.92 -16.07
CA ILE A 102 -8.38 18.67 -14.83
C ILE A 102 -6.96 19.23 -14.80
N CYS A 103 -5.99 18.49 -15.35
CA CYS A 103 -4.57 18.75 -15.26
C CYS A 103 -3.90 18.68 -16.63
N LYS A 104 -2.76 19.35 -16.77
CA LYS A 104 -1.92 19.26 -17.97
C LYS A 104 -1.34 17.85 -18.12
N ASP A 105 -1.14 17.39 -19.35
CA ASP A 105 -0.54 16.08 -19.66
C ASP A 105 0.81 15.83 -18.99
N GLU A 106 1.63 16.89 -18.81
CA GLU A 106 2.90 16.81 -18.09
C GLU A 106 2.74 16.37 -16.63
N VAL A 107 1.68 16.84 -15.96
CA VAL A 107 1.37 16.48 -14.57
C VAL A 107 0.94 15.02 -14.50
N ILE A 108 0.08 14.60 -15.44
CA ILE A 108 -0.42 13.22 -15.53
C ILE A 108 0.74 12.25 -15.79
N SER A 109 1.65 12.62 -16.70
CA SER A 109 2.85 11.83 -17.01
C SER A 109 3.74 11.66 -15.78
N LYS A 110 3.97 12.73 -15.00
CA LYS A 110 4.73 12.66 -13.74
C LYS A 110 4.07 11.74 -12.71
N ILE A 111 2.74 11.80 -12.59
CA ILE A 111 1.98 10.91 -11.69
C ILE A 111 2.16 9.45 -12.13
N GLN A 112 1.95 9.15 -13.42
CA GLN A 112 2.07 7.80 -13.96
C GLN A 112 3.49 7.24 -13.84
N GLU A 113 4.53 8.05 -14.05
CA GLU A 113 5.92 7.65 -13.83
C GLU A 113 6.19 7.34 -12.35
N ALA A 114 5.71 8.20 -11.44
CA ALA A 114 5.94 8.06 -10.01
C ALA A 114 5.29 6.80 -9.42
N VAL A 115 4.06 6.46 -9.84
CA VAL A 115 3.35 5.28 -9.33
C VAL A 115 3.88 3.96 -9.90
N LYS A 116 4.48 3.99 -11.10
CA LYS A 116 5.18 2.83 -11.68
C LYS A 116 6.48 2.51 -10.95
N ASN A 117 7.21 3.54 -10.51
CA ASN A 117 8.49 3.39 -9.79
C ASN A 117 8.53 4.14 -8.44
N PRO A 118 7.74 3.73 -7.42
CA PRO A 118 7.65 4.47 -6.15
C PRO A 118 8.98 4.56 -5.40
N LEU A 119 9.81 3.51 -5.49
CA LEU A 119 11.11 3.44 -4.82
C LEU A 119 12.12 4.44 -5.38
N GLU A 120 12.11 4.67 -6.69
CA GLU A 120 12.96 5.69 -7.31
C GLU A 120 12.52 7.09 -6.93
N HIS A 121 11.21 7.33 -6.87
CA HIS A 121 10.66 8.59 -6.42
C HIS A 121 11.06 8.90 -4.96
N LYS A 122 10.98 7.90 -4.06
CA LYS A 122 11.44 8.01 -2.66
C LYS A 122 12.94 8.36 -2.58
N LYS A 123 13.79 7.74 -3.42
CA LYS A 123 15.24 8.05 -3.48
C LYS A 123 15.51 9.46 -3.98
N LYS A 124 14.84 9.91 -5.05
CA LYS A 124 14.98 11.27 -5.61
C LYS A 124 14.63 12.34 -4.56
N ASN A 125 13.54 12.14 -3.80
CA ASN A 125 13.13 13.08 -2.76
C ASN A 125 14.10 13.13 -1.57
N LYS A 126 14.62 11.98 -1.12
CA LYS A 126 15.67 11.95 -0.08
C LYS A 126 16.93 12.71 -0.48
N ARG A 127 17.36 12.62 -1.74
CA ARG A 127 18.51 13.38 -2.26
C ARG A 127 18.25 14.89 -2.28
N LYS A 128 17.07 15.32 -2.74
CA LYS A 128 16.68 16.75 -2.74
C LYS A 128 16.68 17.35 -1.34
N LYS A 129 16.20 16.61 -0.33
CA LYS A 129 16.18 17.09 1.07
C LYS A 129 17.59 17.24 1.66
N LYS A 130 18.53 16.36 1.29
CA LYS A 130 19.94 16.45 1.73
C LYS A 130 20.70 17.63 1.13
N ASN A 131 20.39 18.02 -0.12
CA ASN A 131 21.06 19.13 -0.79
C ASN A 131 20.50 20.52 -0.41
N LYS A 132 19.42 20.58 0.37
CA LYS A 132 18.75 21.83 0.79
C LYS A 132 19.13 22.26 2.22
N ASN A 133 19.88 21.40 2.93
CA ASN A 133 20.55 21.68 4.20
C ASN A 133 22.04 21.89 3.93
#